data_AF-A0A0D1CPD8-F1
#
_entry.id   AF-A0A0D1CPD8-F1
#
_cell.length_a   1.000
_cell.length_b   1.000
_cell.length_c   1.000
_cell.angle_alpha   90.00
_cell.angle_beta   90.00
_cell.angle_gamma   90.00
#
_symmetry.space_group_name_H-M   'P 1'
#
loop_
_entity.id
_entity.type
_entity.pdbx_description
1 polymer ?
#
loop_
_entity_poly.entity_id
_entity_poly.type
_entity_poly.pdbx_seq_one_letter_code
_entity_poly.pdbx_strand_id
1 'polypeptide(L)'
;MKRHAAILATLLALSSPAAADIEEARDLMEAGRFAEAREMLWPAARSGNADAEELIGVMYALGLGVEKDEVRAFEWYLRSAMKGHPGAQSGVGWYYEVGIGMPAPDLTRAYMWYVLSAIGGDPDAAISQAEVVKKMTPEQIAHALELAADYKVWMYPFR
;
A
#
# COMPACT_ATOMS: atom_id res chain seq x y z
N MET A 1 60.33 18.11 -5.93
CA MET A 1 59.87 16.87 -5.27
C MET A 1 59.03 17.22 -4.05
N LYS A 2 57.69 17.27 -4.17
CA LYS A 2 56.77 17.36 -3.03
C LYS A 2 55.61 16.41 -3.27
N ARG A 3 55.25 15.70 -2.19
CA ARG A 3 54.62 14.38 -2.15
C ARG A 3 53.12 14.47 -2.42
N HIS A 4 52.60 13.61 -3.29
CA HIS A 4 51.16 13.33 -3.40
C HIS A 4 50.78 12.42 -2.24
N ALA A 5 50.01 12.94 -1.28
CA ALA A 5 49.32 12.13 -0.29
C ALA A 5 47.94 11.77 -0.86
N ALA A 6 47.74 10.46 -1.08
CA ALA A 6 46.48 9.91 -1.55
C ALA A 6 45.38 10.15 -0.53
N ILE A 7 44.24 10.68 -0.98
CA ILE A 7 43.02 10.80 -0.19
C ILE A 7 42.33 9.44 -0.22
N LEU A 8 42.32 8.75 0.91
CA LEU A 8 41.55 7.53 1.12
C LEU A 8 40.09 7.93 1.42
N ALA A 9 39.22 7.88 0.41
CA ALA A 9 37.79 8.08 0.60
C ALA A 9 37.18 6.82 1.22
N THR A 10 36.85 6.90 2.51
CA THR A 10 36.04 5.89 3.20
C THR A 10 34.57 6.20 2.89
N LEU A 11 33.93 5.35 2.07
CA LEU A 11 32.49 5.37 1.88
C LEU A 11 31.81 4.80 3.14
N LEU A 12 31.35 5.69 4.03
CA LEU A 12 30.36 5.34 5.04
C LEU A 12 29.03 5.10 4.32
N ALA A 13 28.57 3.86 4.33
CA ALA A 13 27.20 3.52 3.97
C ALA A 13 26.26 4.11 5.04
N LEU A 14 25.76 5.33 4.78
CA LEU A 14 24.67 5.91 5.55
C LEU A 14 23.42 5.08 5.25
N SER A 15 22.94 4.30 6.22
CA SER A 15 21.59 3.75 6.17
C SER A 15 20.62 4.94 6.07
N SER A 16 19.86 5.02 4.97
CA SER A 16 18.93 6.13 4.75
C SER A 16 17.91 6.18 5.88
N PRO A 17 17.78 7.32 6.60
CA PRO A 17 16.91 7.44 7.78
C PRO A 17 15.44 7.07 7.47
N ALA A 18 14.97 7.34 6.25
CA ALA A 18 13.59 7.09 5.85
C ALA A 18 13.12 5.62 5.93
N ALA A 19 14.03 4.63 5.85
CA ALA A 19 13.64 3.22 5.99
C ALA A 19 13.62 2.77 7.46
N ALA A 20 14.50 3.33 8.30
CA ALA A 20 14.50 3.07 9.73
C ALA A 20 13.24 3.63 10.41
N ASP A 21 12.73 4.78 9.91
CA ASP A 21 11.56 5.44 10.46
C ASP A 21 10.24 4.65 10.26
N ILE A 22 10.12 3.84 9.19
CA ILE A 22 8.88 3.06 8.93
C ILE A 22 8.86 1.76 9.74
N GLU A 23 9.98 1.05 9.80
CA GLU A 23 10.07 -0.19 10.60
C GLU A 23 9.90 0.11 12.09
N GLU A 24 10.52 1.18 12.60
CA GLU A 24 10.30 1.60 13.99
C GLU A 24 8.83 1.97 14.25
N ALA A 25 8.16 2.62 13.29
CA ALA A 25 6.74 2.88 13.41
C ALA A 25 5.89 1.59 13.44
N ARG A 26 6.26 0.56 12.67
CA ARG A 26 5.62 -0.77 12.72
C ARG A 26 5.82 -1.40 14.09
N ASP A 27 7.04 -1.38 14.63
CA ASP A 27 7.34 -1.89 15.98
C ASP A 27 6.50 -1.17 17.05
N LEU A 28 6.32 0.16 16.92
CA LEU A 28 5.46 0.94 17.79
C LEU A 28 3.98 0.50 17.68
N MET A 29 3.49 0.23 16.47
CA MET A 29 2.13 -0.30 16.27
C MET A 29 1.96 -1.69 16.89
N GLU A 30 2.93 -2.58 16.72
CA GLU A 30 2.92 -3.91 17.35
C GLU A 30 2.94 -3.83 18.87
N ALA A 31 3.68 -2.86 19.42
CA ALA A 31 3.71 -2.57 20.86
C ALA A 31 2.45 -1.83 21.37
N GLY A 32 1.48 -1.53 20.52
CA GLY A 32 0.26 -0.79 20.87
C GLY A 32 0.46 0.71 21.11
N ARG A 33 1.63 1.26 20.77
CA ARG A 33 2.01 2.68 20.92
C ARG A 33 1.54 3.49 19.72
N PHE A 34 0.24 3.42 19.42
CA PHE A 34 -0.33 3.94 18.17
C PHE A 34 -0.19 5.45 18.00
N ALA A 35 -0.32 6.25 19.06
CA ALA A 35 -0.15 7.70 18.94
C ALA A 35 1.28 8.07 18.48
N GLU A 36 2.29 7.36 19.01
CA GLU A 36 3.69 7.60 18.67
C GLU A 36 4.02 7.11 17.25
N ALA A 37 3.51 5.93 16.88
CA ALA A 37 3.59 5.43 15.51
C ALA A 37 2.99 6.44 14.52
N ARG A 38 1.82 7.01 14.82
CA ARG A 38 1.17 7.99 13.94
C ARG A 38 2.03 9.24 13.76
N GLU A 39 2.57 9.80 14.84
CA GLU A 39 3.41 10.99 14.77
C GLU A 39 4.66 10.73 13.93
N MET A 40 5.23 9.53 14.01
CA MET A 40 6.37 9.10 13.19
C MET A 40 6.00 8.92 11.71
N LEU A 41 4.86 8.28 11.42
CA LEU A 41 4.39 8.01 10.05
C LEU A 41 3.91 9.27 9.33
N TRP A 42 3.34 10.23 10.05
CA TRP A 42 2.61 11.36 9.46
C TRP A 42 3.43 12.20 8.47
N PRO A 43 4.68 12.62 8.76
CA PRO A 43 5.49 13.36 7.81
C PRO A 43 5.77 12.58 6.51
N ALA A 44 6.05 11.28 6.62
CA ALA A 44 6.33 10.42 5.48
C ALA A 44 5.09 10.18 4.63
N ALA A 45 3.94 9.88 5.27
CA ALA A 45 2.66 9.69 4.59
C ALA A 45 2.24 10.96 3.84
N ARG A 46 2.37 12.15 4.45
CA ARG A 46 2.06 13.41 3.77
C ARG A 46 3.04 13.76 2.64
N SER A 47 4.26 13.23 2.69
CA SER A 47 5.26 13.39 1.62
C SER A 47 5.12 12.35 0.53
N GLY A 48 4.14 11.46 0.66
CA GLY A 48 3.79 10.47 -0.35
C GLY A 48 4.57 9.16 -0.29
N ASN A 49 5.19 8.83 0.84
CA ASN A 49 5.74 7.48 1.03
C ASN A 49 4.59 6.46 1.10
N ALA A 50 4.60 5.46 0.21
CA ALA A 50 3.48 4.53 0.06
C ALA A 50 3.30 3.60 1.28
N ASP A 51 4.39 3.15 1.91
CA ASP A 51 4.33 2.31 3.11
C ASP A 51 3.70 3.08 4.28
N ALA A 52 4.10 4.35 4.46
CA ALA A 52 3.53 5.21 5.48
C ALA A 52 2.05 5.52 5.24
N GLU A 53 1.66 5.75 3.98
CA GLU A 53 0.26 5.96 3.60
C GLU A 53 -0.59 4.72 3.87
N GLU A 54 -0.07 3.52 3.59
CA GLU A 54 -0.74 2.24 3.90
C GLU A 54 -0.98 2.10 5.40
N LEU A 55 0.06 2.33 6.21
CA LEU A 55 -0.04 2.24 7.68
C LEU A 55 -1.02 3.26 8.26
N ILE A 56 -1.04 4.51 7.76
CA ILE A 56 -2.06 5.49 8.15
C ILE A 56 -3.47 5.03 7.76
N GLY A 57 -3.63 4.36 6.61
CA GLY A 57 -4.86 3.70 6.20
C GLY A 57 -5.31 2.64 7.21
N VAL A 58 -4.41 1.74 7.62
CA VAL A 58 -4.65 0.72 8.66
C VAL A 58 -5.14 1.35 9.95
N MET A 59 -4.49 2.43 10.39
CA MET A 59 -4.86 3.11 11.63
C MET A 59 -6.30 3.64 11.59
N TYR A 60 -6.73 4.24 10.48
CA TYR A 60 -8.13 4.69 10.34
C TYR A 60 -9.11 3.53 10.20
N ALA A 61 -8.77 2.45 9.48
CA ALA A 61 -9.65 1.30 9.29
C ALA A 61 -9.97 0.58 10.63
N LEU A 62 -8.97 0.53 11.51
CA LEU A 62 -9.02 -0.20 12.77
C LEU A 62 -9.23 0.70 14.00
N GLY A 63 -9.15 2.02 13.85
CA GLY A 63 -9.24 2.96 14.97
C GLY A 63 -8.02 2.93 15.90
N LEU A 64 -6.83 2.71 15.35
CA LEU A 64 -5.59 2.58 16.13
C LEU A 64 -4.98 3.95 16.39
N GLY A 65 -5.12 4.45 17.62
CA GLY A 65 -4.64 5.77 18.01
C GLY A 65 -5.36 6.94 17.34
N VAL A 66 -6.45 6.66 16.62
CA VAL A 66 -7.29 7.61 15.88
C VAL A 66 -8.74 7.14 15.95
N GLU A 67 -9.69 8.04 15.75
CA GLU A 67 -11.07 7.63 15.55
C GLU A 67 -11.19 6.80 14.27
N LYS A 68 -11.86 5.65 14.37
CA LYS A 68 -12.11 4.77 13.22
C LYS A 68 -12.91 5.51 12.16
N ASP A 69 -12.41 5.50 10.93
CA ASP A 69 -13.03 6.18 9.80
C ASP A 69 -12.72 5.44 8.49
N GLU A 70 -13.71 4.72 8.01
CA GLU A 70 -13.60 3.86 6.83
C GLU A 70 -13.38 4.67 5.54
N VAL A 71 -13.92 5.88 5.46
CA VAL A 71 -13.77 6.74 4.27
C VAL A 71 -12.34 7.27 4.21
N ARG A 72 -11.82 7.78 5.33
CA ARG A 72 -10.40 8.21 5.41
C ARG A 72 -9.45 7.04 5.18
N ALA A 73 -9.74 5.86 5.73
CA ALA A 73 -8.95 4.67 5.49
C ALA A 73 -8.86 4.33 3.99
N PHE A 74 -10.00 4.28 3.31
CA PHE A 74 -10.06 4.05 1.87
C PHE A 74 -9.25 5.08 1.08
N GLU A 75 -9.36 6.37 1.41
CA GLU A 75 -8.57 7.44 0.75
C GLU A 75 -7.06 7.24 0.90
N TRP A 76 -6.58 6.86 2.08
CA TRP A 76 -5.16 6.61 2.32
C TRP A 76 -4.66 5.34 1.63
N TYR A 77 -5.44 4.26 1.69
CA TYR A 77 -5.14 3.05 0.93
C TYR A 77 -5.10 3.33 -0.57
N LEU A 78 -6.04 4.11 -1.11
CA LEU A 78 -6.05 4.45 -2.54
C LEU A 78 -4.80 5.24 -2.96
N ARG A 79 -4.32 6.18 -2.14
CA ARG A 79 -3.07 6.92 -2.42
C ARG A 79 -1.86 5.99 -2.48
N SER A 80 -1.74 5.09 -1.51
CA SER A 80 -0.66 4.11 -1.45
C SER A 80 -0.74 3.09 -2.60
N ALA A 81 -1.94 2.59 -2.88
CA ALA A 81 -2.22 1.62 -3.94
C ALA A 81 -1.92 2.19 -5.34
N MET A 82 -2.20 3.47 -5.57
CA MET A 82 -1.81 4.21 -6.78
C MET A 82 -0.31 4.31 -6.98
N LYS A 83 0.51 4.05 -5.96
CA LYS A 83 1.98 4.01 -6.07
C LYS A 83 2.53 2.59 -6.19
N GLY A 84 1.65 1.60 -6.36
CA GLY A 84 2.03 0.21 -6.55
C GLY A 84 2.27 -0.57 -5.26
N HIS A 85 1.92 -0.02 -4.08
CA HIS A 85 2.05 -0.75 -2.82
C HIS A 85 1.03 -1.90 -2.77
N PRO A 86 1.46 -3.16 -2.72
CA PRO A 86 0.56 -4.29 -2.95
C PRO A 86 -0.42 -4.52 -1.79
N GLY A 87 0.03 -4.39 -0.53
CA GLY A 87 -0.89 -4.49 0.63
C GLY A 87 -2.05 -3.47 0.58
N ALA A 88 -1.75 -2.20 0.29
CA ALA A 88 -2.77 -1.18 0.06
C ALA A 88 -3.69 -1.49 -1.15
N GLN A 89 -3.18 -2.07 -2.23
CA GLN A 89 -4.02 -2.52 -3.35
C GLN A 89 -5.00 -3.60 -2.91
N SER A 90 -4.58 -4.56 -2.10
CA SER A 90 -5.48 -5.53 -1.46
C SER A 90 -6.50 -4.85 -0.56
N GLY A 91 -6.09 -3.85 0.23
CA GLY A 91 -6.99 -3.04 1.04
C GLY A 91 -8.08 -2.35 0.21
N VAL A 92 -7.71 -1.68 -0.88
CA VAL A 92 -8.67 -1.06 -1.82
C VAL A 92 -9.58 -2.10 -2.46
N GLY A 93 -9.04 -3.25 -2.87
CA GLY A 93 -9.82 -4.37 -3.41
C GLY A 93 -10.90 -4.83 -2.42
N TRP A 94 -10.54 -4.96 -1.15
CA TRP A 94 -11.46 -5.33 -0.08
C TRP A 94 -12.58 -4.31 0.09
N TYR A 95 -12.28 -3.01 0.16
CA TYR A 95 -13.33 -1.97 0.25
C TYR A 95 -14.33 -2.02 -0.89
N TYR A 96 -13.87 -2.26 -2.13
CA TYR A 96 -14.77 -2.46 -3.26
C TYR A 96 -15.57 -3.76 -3.15
N GLU A 97 -14.96 -4.84 -2.65
CA GLU A 97 -15.64 -6.13 -2.47
C GLU A 97 -16.78 -6.05 -1.43
N VAL A 98 -16.54 -5.36 -0.32
CA VAL A 98 -17.55 -5.22 0.75
C VAL A 98 -18.49 -4.03 0.56
N GLY A 99 -18.10 -3.04 -0.25
CA GLY A 99 -18.87 -1.84 -0.54
C GLY A 99 -18.95 -0.83 0.63
N ILE A 100 -18.02 -0.89 1.58
CA ILE A 100 -18.00 0.05 2.73
C ILE A 100 -17.70 1.47 2.23
N GLY A 101 -18.54 2.43 2.64
CA GLY A 101 -18.42 3.83 2.20
C GLY A 101 -18.81 4.06 0.73
N MET A 102 -19.35 3.05 0.06
CA MET A 102 -19.77 3.10 -1.35
C MET A 102 -21.29 2.87 -1.46
N PRO A 103 -21.94 3.25 -2.58
CA PRO A 103 -23.36 2.97 -2.80
C PRO A 103 -23.70 1.47 -2.86
N ALA A 104 -22.75 0.65 -3.33
CA ALA A 104 -22.84 -0.80 -3.42
C ALA A 104 -21.44 -1.42 -3.59
N PRO A 105 -21.26 -2.73 -3.36
CA PRO A 105 -20.06 -3.46 -3.78
C PRO A 105 -19.79 -3.35 -5.29
N ASP A 106 -18.51 -3.31 -5.66
CA ASP A 106 -18.02 -3.32 -7.04
C ASP A 106 -16.99 -4.44 -7.21
N LEU A 107 -17.47 -5.65 -7.54
CA LEU A 107 -16.63 -6.84 -7.66
C LEU A 107 -15.64 -6.75 -8.84
N THR A 108 -15.97 -5.96 -9.88
CA THR A 108 -15.08 -5.73 -11.01
C THR A 108 -13.85 -4.94 -10.57
N ARG A 109 -14.03 -3.84 -9.83
CA ARG A 109 -12.89 -3.10 -9.28
C ARG A 109 -12.17 -3.87 -8.19
N ALA A 110 -12.89 -4.63 -7.36
CA ALA A 110 -12.26 -5.47 -6.34
C ALA A 110 -11.26 -6.45 -6.97
N TYR A 111 -11.71 -7.23 -7.97
CA TYR A 111 -10.86 -8.19 -8.67
C TYR A 111 -9.69 -7.50 -9.38
N MET A 112 -9.93 -6.38 -10.07
CA MET A 112 -8.87 -5.58 -10.70
C MET A 112 -7.76 -5.19 -9.70
N TRP A 113 -8.12 -4.70 -8.53
CA TRP A 113 -7.16 -4.31 -7.50
C TRP A 113 -6.41 -5.50 -6.91
N TYR A 114 -7.08 -6.64 -6.67
CA TYR A 114 -6.39 -7.85 -6.22
C TYR A 114 -5.44 -8.40 -7.29
N VAL A 115 -5.75 -8.28 -8.58
CA VAL A 115 -4.83 -8.63 -9.67
C VAL A 115 -3.59 -7.75 -9.64
N LEU A 116 -3.76 -6.43 -9.51
CA LEU A 116 -2.64 -5.49 -9.40
C LEU A 116 -1.78 -5.79 -8.15
N SER A 117 -2.42 -6.09 -7.03
CA SER A 117 -1.75 -6.49 -5.78
C SER A 117 -0.88 -7.73 -5.94
N ALA A 118 -1.40 -8.77 -6.60
CA ALA A 118 -0.62 -9.98 -6.87
C ALA A 118 0.56 -9.71 -7.83
N ILE A 119 0.37 -8.86 -8.85
CA ILE A 119 1.48 -8.41 -9.72
C ILE A 119 2.51 -7.62 -8.91
N GLY A 120 2.06 -6.83 -7.93
CA GLY A 120 2.88 -6.07 -7.00
C GLY A 120 3.68 -6.94 -6.04
N GLY A 121 3.18 -8.14 -5.73
CA GLY A 121 3.89 -9.17 -4.95
C GLY A 121 3.23 -9.53 -3.62
N ASP A 122 1.97 -9.17 -3.38
CA ASP A 122 1.22 -9.64 -2.22
C ASP A 122 0.82 -11.13 -2.42
N PRO A 123 1.32 -12.06 -1.59
CA PRO A 123 1.00 -13.47 -1.70
C PRO A 123 -0.46 -13.79 -1.38
N ASP A 124 -1.14 -12.98 -0.55
CA ASP A 124 -2.51 -13.21 -0.11
C ASP A 124 -3.54 -12.69 -1.13
N ALA A 125 -3.11 -11.83 -2.05
CA ALA A 125 -3.96 -11.29 -3.11
C ALA A 125 -4.51 -12.39 -4.04
N ALA A 126 -3.78 -13.49 -4.24
CA ALA A 126 -4.25 -14.63 -5.03
C ALA A 126 -5.45 -15.34 -4.37
N ILE A 127 -5.48 -15.41 -3.04
CA ILE A 127 -6.61 -15.96 -2.29
C ILE A 127 -7.82 -15.04 -2.46
N SER A 128 -7.62 -13.74 -2.31
CA SER A 128 -8.68 -12.73 -2.49
C SER A 128 -9.28 -12.76 -3.91
N GLN A 129 -8.44 -12.90 -4.95
CA GLN A 129 -8.91 -13.13 -6.33
C GLN A 129 -9.78 -14.38 -6.43
N ALA A 130 -9.33 -15.51 -5.88
CA ALA A 130 -10.05 -16.77 -5.96
C ALA A 130 -11.41 -16.70 -5.25
N GLU A 131 -11.51 -15.98 -4.14
CA GLU A 131 -12.77 -15.80 -3.42
C GLU A 131 -13.74 -14.86 -4.13
N VAL A 132 -13.26 -13.72 -4.65
CA VAL A 132 -14.15 -12.75 -5.30
C VAL A 132 -14.66 -13.28 -6.64
N VAL A 133 -13.85 -14.03 -7.40
CA VAL A 133 -14.25 -14.57 -8.72
C VAL A 133 -15.46 -15.50 -8.63
N LYS A 134 -15.65 -16.21 -7.50
CA LYS A 134 -16.81 -17.08 -7.26
C LYS A 134 -18.14 -16.32 -7.24
N LYS A 135 -18.09 -15.00 -7.02
CA LYS A 135 -19.24 -14.09 -6.92
C LYS A 135 -19.48 -13.32 -8.23
N MET A 136 -18.64 -13.50 -9.24
CA MET A 136 -18.63 -12.69 -10.47
C MET A 136 -19.17 -13.46 -11.67
N THR A 137 -19.72 -12.74 -12.65
CA THR A 137 -20.04 -13.29 -13.96
C THR A 137 -18.81 -13.30 -14.87
N PRO A 138 -18.79 -14.12 -15.94
CA PRO A 138 -17.72 -14.09 -16.95
C PRO A 138 -17.47 -12.69 -17.53
N GLU A 139 -18.52 -11.90 -17.74
CA GLU A 139 -18.42 -10.53 -18.26
C GLU A 139 -17.75 -9.59 -17.25
N GLN A 140 -18.08 -9.71 -15.97
CA GLN A 140 -17.42 -8.92 -14.92
C GLN A 140 -15.94 -9.26 -14.80
N ILE A 141 -15.58 -10.53 -14.97
CA ILE A 141 -14.18 -11.00 -14.94
C ILE A 141 -13.43 -10.44 -16.14
N ALA A 142 -14.00 -10.55 -17.34
CA ALA A 142 -13.39 -10.02 -18.56
C ALA A 142 -13.13 -8.52 -18.44
N HIS A 143 -14.12 -7.75 -18.01
CA HIS A 143 -13.98 -6.30 -17.81
C HIS A 143 -12.95 -5.96 -16.72
N ALA A 144 -12.90 -6.72 -15.61
CA ALA A 144 -11.89 -6.50 -14.57
C ALA A 144 -10.46 -6.74 -15.06
N LEU A 145 -10.26 -7.76 -15.93
CA LEU A 145 -8.97 -8.06 -16.54
C LEU A 145 -8.54 -6.99 -17.54
N GLU A 146 -9.48 -6.42 -18.32
CA GLU A 146 -9.21 -5.27 -19.20
C GLU A 146 -8.72 -4.07 -18.37
N LEU A 147 -9.45 -3.72 -17.31
CA LEU A 147 -9.04 -2.63 -16.41
C LEU A 147 -7.68 -2.92 -15.76
N ALA A 148 -7.44 -4.15 -15.31
CA ALA A 148 -6.16 -4.50 -14.69
C ALA A 148 -5.00 -4.38 -15.68
N ALA A 149 -5.20 -4.74 -16.95
CA ALA A 149 -4.20 -4.56 -18.01
C ALA A 149 -3.88 -3.08 -18.23
N ASP A 150 -4.90 -2.21 -18.29
CA ASP A 150 -4.73 -0.77 -18.47
C ASP A 150 -3.94 -0.14 -17.31
N TYR A 151 -4.33 -0.46 -16.07
CA TYR A 151 -3.64 0.05 -14.87
C TYR A 151 -2.24 -0.54 -14.71
N LYS A 152 -2.02 -1.81 -15.08
CA LYS A 152 -0.71 -2.46 -15.01
C LYS A 152 0.33 -1.66 -15.79
N VAL A 153 0.01 -1.17 -16.99
CA VAL A 153 0.93 -0.39 -17.83
C VAL A 153 1.44 0.85 -17.10
N TRP A 154 0.58 1.52 -16.33
CA TRP A 154 0.94 2.74 -15.62
C TRP A 154 1.65 2.45 -14.27
N MET A 155 1.18 1.44 -13.52
CA MET A 155 1.72 1.12 -12.18
C MET A 155 3.00 0.30 -12.23
N TYR A 156 3.12 -0.59 -13.21
CA TYR A 156 4.21 -1.55 -13.33
C TYR A 156 4.81 -1.56 -14.75
N PRO A 157 5.29 -0.42 -15.26
CA PRO A 157 5.73 -0.29 -16.66
C PRO A 157 6.92 -1.18 -17.05
N PHE A 158 7.62 -1.75 -16.06
CA PHE A 158 8.81 -2.59 -16.26
C PHE A 158 8.63 -4.04 -15.76
N ARG A 159 7.39 -4.47 -15.47
CA ARG A 159 7.06 -5.86 -15.07
C ARG A 159 6.17 -6.58 -16.08
#